data_AF-Q4QF20-F1
#
_entry.id   AF-Q4QF20-F1
#
_cell.length_a   1.000
_cell.length_b   1.000
_cell.length_c   1.000
_cell.angle_alpha   90.00
_cell.angle_beta   90.00
_cell.angle_gamma   90.00
#
_symmetry.space_group_name_H-M   'P 1'
#
loop_
_entity.id
_entity.type
_entity.pdbx_description
1 polymer ?
#
loop_
_entity_poly.entity_id
_entity_poly.type
_entity_poly.pdbx_seq_one_letter_code
_entity_poly.pdbx_strand_id
1 'polypeptide(L)'
;MIFIASLLFHPSLRFLARKLHRRLPAFLLAAFTPRLRGKAPMTTRVELRKVQVVDPNPSKFDAPIRLHLVLDVFEKPPKDAIDVTFTWSPVWDFPVDQELDEMEVGPFTTLGRHEFTIESDPPNVADIPDPTGPTALIVSLKYQGHEFLHIGYNVTVTCEGDLPDVFTSADMLTRHIGKCYPKLRDISWDAPSPATASPSDSDADSTCDSADGPCKRAKRETEAQS
;
A
#
# COMPACT_ATOMS: atom_id res chain seq x y z
N MET A 1 -22.03 -2.40 68.21
CA MET A 1 -23.32 -1.96 67.62
C MET A 1 -23.29 -2.42 66.17
N ILE A 2 -23.61 -3.67 65.79
CA ILE A 2 -24.90 -4.39 65.72
C ILE A 2 -26.01 -3.62 64.99
N PHE A 3 -26.29 -4.03 63.74
CA PHE A 3 -27.60 -4.29 63.07
C PHE A 3 -27.23 -4.89 61.68
N ILE A 4 -27.29 -6.21 61.37
CA ILE A 4 -28.39 -7.21 61.27
C ILE A 4 -29.45 -6.81 60.21
N ALA A 5 -29.33 -7.37 58.98
CA ALA A 5 -30.18 -8.41 58.34
C ALA A 5 -31.43 -7.83 57.62
N SER A 6 -32.09 -8.37 56.59
CA SER A 6 -32.25 -9.67 55.90
C SER A 6 -32.86 -9.36 54.51
N LEU A 7 -32.51 -10.02 53.40
CA LEU A 7 -33.05 -11.28 52.83
C LEU A 7 -34.55 -11.27 52.46
N LEU A 8 -34.83 -11.88 51.28
CA LEU A 8 -36.08 -12.44 50.68
C LEU A 8 -36.26 -11.90 49.24
N PHE A 9 -36.03 -12.61 48.12
CA PHE A 9 -36.36 -13.96 47.64
C PHE A 9 -37.87 -14.25 47.45
N HIS A 10 -38.24 -14.43 46.18
CA HIS A 10 -39.22 -15.37 45.58
C HIS A 10 -40.46 -14.84 44.82
N PRO A 11 -41.02 -15.62 43.85
CA PRO A 11 -41.53 -15.16 42.56
C PRO A 11 -42.99 -15.63 42.33
N SER A 12 -43.44 -15.56 41.07
CA SER A 12 -44.67 -16.18 40.53
C SER A 12 -46.00 -15.53 40.91
N LEU A 13 -46.66 -14.94 39.90
CA LEU A 13 -48.02 -15.38 39.58
C LEU A 13 -48.37 -15.13 38.11
N ARG A 14 -48.79 -16.22 37.46
CA ARG A 14 -49.44 -16.29 36.15
C ARG A 14 -50.80 -15.58 36.21
N PHE A 15 -51.33 -15.15 35.05
CA PHE A 15 -52.75 -14.99 34.65
C PHE A 15 -52.71 -14.01 33.44
N LEU A 16 -53.41 -14.12 32.31
CA LEU A 16 -54.41 -15.04 31.78
C LEU A 16 -54.55 -14.70 30.28
N ALA A 17 -54.58 -15.72 29.42
CA ALA A 17 -54.88 -15.56 28.01
C ALA A 17 -56.32 -15.06 27.78
N ARG A 18 -56.53 -14.04 26.94
CA ARG A 18 -57.81 -13.77 26.29
C ARG A 18 -57.63 -13.51 24.80
N LYS A 19 -58.29 -14.39 24.06
CA LYS A 19 -58.48 -14.51 22.62
C LYS A 19 -59.42 -13.40 22.15
N LEU A 20 -59.08 -12.65 21.12
CA LEU A 20 -60.09 -12.03 20.25
C LEU A 20 -59.59 -11.97 18.81
N HIS A 21 -60.27 -12.73 17.96
CA HIS A 21 -60.15 -12.70 16.51
C HIS A 21 -60.58 -11.33 15.97
N ARG A 22 -59.87 -10.85 14.94
CA ARG A 22 -60.49 -10.16 13.80
C ARG A 22 -59.61 -10.32 12.55
N ARG A 23 -60.24 -10.89 11.51
CA ARG A 23 -59.74 -11.10 10.15
C ARG A 23 -59.68 -9.77 9.41
N LEU A 24 -58.64 -9.55 8.60
CA LEU A 24 -58.65 -8.59 7.49
C LEU A 24 -58.01 -9.23 6.24
N PRO A 25 -58.49 -8.92 5.02
CA PRO A 25 -58.21 -9.68 3.82
C PRO A 25 -56.91 -9.27 3.12
N ALA A 26 -56.40 -10.20 2.31
CA ALA A 26 -55.18 -10.11 1.53
C ALA A 26 -55.27 -9.02 0.44
N PHE A 27 -54.26 -8.14 0.40
CA PHE A 27 -53.91 -7.36 -0.78
C PHE A 27 -52.54 -7.82 -1.29
N LEU A 28 -52.54 -8.23 -2.55
CA LEU A 28 -51.42 -8.76 -3.31
C LEU A 28 -50.42 -7.62 -3.60
N LEU A 29 -49.31 -7.55 -2.86
CA LEU A 29 -48.16 -6.72 -3.23
C LEU A 29 -47.18 -7.59 -4.03
N ALA A 30 -47.21 -7.45 -5.36
CA ALA A 30 -46.16 -7.95 -6.21
C ALA A 30 -44.89 -7.12 -5.97
N ALA A 31 -43.98 -7.66 -5.16
CA ALA A 31 -42.67 -7.07 -4.94
C ALA A 31 -41.81 -7.28 -6.20
N PHE A 32 -41.69 -6.25 -7.02
CA PHE A 32 -40.60 -6.12 -7.99
C PHE A 32 -39.32 -5.85 -7.20
N THR A 33 -38.62 -6.92 -6.79
CA THR A 33 -37.27 -6.77 -6.22
C THR A 33 -36.30 -6.51 -7.36
N PRO A 34 -35.62 -5.35 -7.44
CA PRO A 34 -34.50 -5.20 -8.34
C PRO A 34 -33.41 -6.18 -7.89
N ARG A 35 -33.00 -7.05 -8.80
CA ARG A 35 -31.86 -7.95 -8.61
C ARG A 35 -30.62 -7.06 -8.50
N LEU A 36 -30.26 -6.67 -7.28
CA LEU A 36 -28.97 -6.07 -6.98
C LEU A 36 -27.92 -7.04 -7.50
N ARG A 37 -27.30 -6.69 -8.64
CA ARG A 37 -26.11 -7.37 -9.15
C ARG A 37 -25.05 -7.15 -8.07
N GLY A 38 -24.91 -8.12 -7.19
CA GLY A 38 -23.91 -8.10 -6.12
C GLY A 38 -22.57 -7.81 -6.76
N LYS A 39 -21.97 -6.68 -6.41
CA LYS A 39 -20.56 -6.42 -6.67
C LYS A 39 -19.83 -7.59 -6.00
N ALA A 40 -19.12 -8.40 -6.79
CA ALA A 40 -18.34 -9.51 -6.24
C ALA A 40 -17.47 -8.95 -5.10
N PRO A 41 -17.40 -9.62 -3.94
CA PRO A 41 -16.49 -9.20 -2.90
C PRO A 41 -15.09 -9.18 -3.51
N MET A 42 -14.48 -8.00 -3.60
CA MET A 42 -13.09 -7.90 -4.04
C MET A 42 -12.26 -8.40 -2.85
N THR A 43 -12.01 -9.70 -2.82
CA THR A 43 -11.18 -10.34 -1.80
C THR A 43 -9.72 -9.95 -2.04
N THR A 44 -9.05 -9.48 -1.00
CA THR A 44 -7.59 -9.33 -1.00
C THR A 44 -6.95 -10.73 -1.06
N ARG A 45 -6.18 -11.05 -2.11
CA ARG A 45 -5.55 -12.37 -2.27
C ARG A 45 -4.36 -12.61 -1.36
N VAL A 46 -3.77 -11.52 -0.87
CA VAL A 46 -2.56 -11.55 -0.04
C VAL A 46 -2.83 -10.75 1.22
N GLU A 47 -2.57 -11.35 2.38
CA GLU A 47 -2.67 -10.66 3.67
C GLU A 47 -1.32 -10.58 4.37
N LEU A 48 -1.05 -9.45 5.02
CA LEU A 48 0.07 -9.31 5.93
C LEU A 48 -0.26 -10.01 7.26
N ARG A 49 0.52 -11.04 7.60
CA ARG A 49 0.44 -11.71 8.90
C ARG A 49 1.36 -11.11 9.94
N LYS A 50 2.57 -10.73 9.52
CA LYS A 50 3.60 -10.26 10.43
C LYS A 50 4.59 -9.37 9.68
N VAL A 51 5.04 -8.30 10.33
CA VAL A 51 6.18 -7.50 9.89
C VAL A 51 7.02 -7.17 11.13
N GLN A 52 8.34 -7.32 11.03
CA GLN A 52 9.27 -7.06 12.12
C GLN A 52 10.54 -6.40 11.62
N VAL A 53 11.03 -5.41 12.36
CA VAL A 53 12.39 -4.89 12.21
C VAL A 53 13.36 -5.97 12.70
N VAL A 54 14.34 -6.32 11.88
CA VAL A 54 15.29 -7.40 12.17
C VAL A 54 16.44 -6.93 13.05
N ASP A 55 16.99 -5.76 12.75
CA ASP A 55 18.16 -5.22 13.42
C ASP A 55 17.85 -4.63 14.80
N PRO A 56 18.88 -4.42 15.65
CA PRO A 56 18.73 -3.68 16.89
C PRO A 56 18.03 -2.33 16.67
N ASN A 57 17.15 -1.99 17.60
CA ASN A 57 16.36 -0.77 17.55
C ASN A 57 16.33 -0.14 18.94
N PRO A 58 16.92 1.05 19.17
CA PRO A 58 17.49 1.97 18.17
C PRO A 58 18.74 1.45 17.42
N SER A 59 18.99 1.97 16.22
CA SER A 59 20.16 1.70 15.38
C SER A 59 20.80 2.99 14.86
N LYS A 60 22.04 2.92 14.37
CA LYS A 60 22.67 4.05 13.69
C LYS A 60 21.85 4.46 12.46
N PHE A 61 21.92 5.75 12.12
CA PHE A 61 21.18 6.29 10.97
C PHE A 61 21.65 5.75 9.62
N ASP A 62 22.93 5.41 9.49
CA ASP A 62 23.56 4.86 8.28
C ASP A 62 23.47 3.34 8.14
N ALA A 63 22.87 2.64 9.11
CA ALA A 63 22.70 1.20 9.01
C ALA A 63 21.68 0.85 7.91
N PRO A 64 21.77 -0.31 7.24
CA PRO A 64 20.69 -0.79 6.38
C PRO A 64 19.38 -1.00 7.15
N ILE A 65 18.25 -0.94 6.46
CA ILE A 65 16.92 -1.17 7.04
C ILE A 65 16.43 -2.55 6.62
N ARG A 66 16.38 -3.51 7.54
CA ARG A 66 15.89 -4.86 7.26
C ARG A 66 14.56 -5.16 7.93
N LEU A 67 13.58 -5.55 7.12
CA LEU A 67 12.25 -5.96 7.56
C LEU A 67 11.97 -7.41 7.20
N HIS A 68 11.51 -8.16 8.18
CA HIS A 68 11.07 -9.53 8.00
C HIS A 68 9.55 -9.58 7.89
N LEU A 69 9.04 -10.06 6.76
CA LEU A 69 7.62 -10.12 6.43
C LEU A 69 7.14 -11.56 6.41
N VAL A 70 5.91 -11.75 6.89
CA VAL A 70 5.13 -12.97 6.71
C VAL A 70 3.83 -12.58 6.03
N LEU A 71 3.62 -13.09 4.82
CA LEU A 71 2.41 -12.93 4.04
C LEU A 71 1.68 -14.27 3.92
N ASP A 72 0.36 -14.24 3.94
CA ASP A 72 -0.45 -15.39 3.55
C ASP A 72 -1.11 -15.12 2.19
N VAL A 73 -1.03 -16.10 1.30
CA VAL A 73 -1.64 -16.07 -0.04
C VAL A 73 -2.81 -17.04 -0.09
N PHE A 74 -3.97 -16.54 -0.47
CA PHE A 74 -5.23 -17.29 -0.54
C PHE A 74 -5.73 -17.42 -1.97
N GLU A 75 -6.60 -18.40 -2.18
CA GLU A 75 -7.34 -18.68 -3.41
C GLU A 75 -6.48 -18.98 -4.64
N LYS A 76 -5.77 -17.98 -5.15
CA LYS A 76 -4.95 -18.06 -6.35
C LYS A 76 -3.68 -17.24 -6.18
N PRO A 77 -2.49 -17.83 -6.39
CA PRO A 77 -1.24 -17.09 -6.30
C PRO A 77 -1.14 -15.98 -7.36
N PRO A 78 -0.48 -14.85 -7.03
CA PRO A 78 -0.04 -13.88 -8.03
C PRO A 78 0.82 -14.56 -9.10
N LYS A 79 0.66 -14.15 -10.37
CA LYS A 79 1.43 -14.74 -11.48
C LYS A 79 2.78 -14.07 -11.64
N ASP A 80 2.80 -12.76 -11.45
CA ASP A 80 3.96 -11.90 -11.61
C ASP A 80 4.62 -11.64 -10.24
N ALA A 81 5.82 -11.04 -10.27
CA ALA A 81 6.48 -10.59 -9.06
C ALA A 81 5.72 -9.43 -8.39
N ILE A 82 6.03 -9.20 -7.12
CA ILE A 82 5.52 -8.06 -6.35
C ILE A 82 6.63 -7.02 -6.24
N ASP A 83 6.35 -5.82 -6.71
CA ASP A 83 7.27 -4.69 -6.60
C ASP A 83 7.24 -4.16 -5.17
N VAL A 84 8.39 -3.95 -4.56
CA VAL A 84 8.56 -3.45 -3.21
C VAL A 84 9.42 -2.21 -3.25
N THR A 85 8.89 -1.09 -2.80
CA THR A 85 9.60 0.19 -2.74
C THR A 85 9.75 0.65 -1.29
N PHE A 86 10.96 1.04 -0.89
CA PHE A 86 11.23 1.73 0.36
C PHE A 86 11.29 3.24 0.13
N THR A 87 10.57 4.00 0.94
CA THR A 87 10.54 5.47 0.85
C THR A 87 10.72 6.06 2.23
N TRP A 88 11.70 6.95 2.36
CA TRP A 88 11.87 7.80 3.52
C TRP A 88 11.09 9.10 3.30
N SER A 89 10.13 9.37 4.18
CA SER A 89 9.22 10.51 4.06
C SER A 89 9.34 11.42 5.30
N PRO A 90 10.12 12.52 5.19
CA PRO A 90 10.24 13.51 6.24
C PRO A 90 8.90 14.19 6.55
N VAL A 91 8.67 14.57 7.81
CA VAL A 91 7.44 15.26 8.23
C VAL A 91 7.77 16.73 8.50
N TRP A 92 7.92 17.50 7.43
CA TRP A 92 8.29 18.94 7.48
C TRP A 92 7.46 19.75 6.49
N ASP A 93 7.57 21.08 6.51
CA ASP A 93 6.79 21.98 5.65
C ASP A 93 7.20 21.93 4.16
N PHE A 94 8.33 21.30 3.83
CA PHE A 94 8.79 21.03 2.45
C PHE A 94 9.52 19.68 2.37
N PRO A 95 8.82 18.55 2.60
CA PRO A 95 9.47 17.27 2.64
C PRO A 95 9.74 16.79 1.21
N VAL A 96 11.00 16.39 0.96
CA VAL A 96 11.36 15.64 -0.24
C VAL A 96 11.46 14.19 0.17
N ASP A 97 10.56 13.37 -0.36
CA ASP A 97 10.63 11.93 -0.17
C ASP A 97 11.89 11.40 -0.86
N GLN A 98 12.62 10.52 -0.17
CA GLN A 98 13.74 9.79 -0.76
C GLN A 98 13.31 8.36 -1.01
N GLU A 99 13.38 7.93 -2.25
CA GLU A 99 13.27 6.51 -2.60
C GLU A 99 14.61 5.84 -2.27
N LEU A 100 14.56 4.88 -1.35
CA LEU A 100 15.76 4.27 -0.78
C LEU A 100 16.20 3.05 -1.59
N ASP A 101 15.24 2.20 -1.94
CA ASP A 101 15.48 1.01 -2.74
C ASP A 101 14.18 0.51 -3.38
N GLU A 102 14.32 -0.19 -4.50
CA GLU A 102 13.24 -0.85 -5.23
C GLU A 102 13.67 -2.28 -5.57
N MET A 103 12.82 -3.25 -5.25
CA MET A 103 13.09 -4.66 -5.53
C MET A 103 11.84 -5.43 -5.90
N GLU A 104 12.02 -6.54 -6.60
CA GLU A 104 10.96 -7.49 -6.90
C GLU A 104 11.04 -8.68 -5.95
N VAL A 105 9.97 -8.95 -5.21
CA VAL A 105 9.80 -10.19 -4.45
C VAL A 105 9.07 -11.18 -5.34
N GLY A 106 9.76 -12.27 -5.65
CA GLY A 106 9.37 -13.23 -6.68
C GLY A 106 7.97 -13.81 -6.53
N PRO A 107 7.44 -14.43 -7.60
CA PRO A 107 6.05 -14.84 -7.63
C PRO A 107 5.79 -15.84 -6.50
N PHE A 108 4.81 -15.54 -5.66
CA PHE A 108 4.35 -16.43 -4.61
C PHE A 108 3.65 -17.64 -5.25
N THR A 109 4.43 -18.60 -5.78
CA THR A 109 3.91 -19.70 -6.63
C THR A 109 3.02 -20.69 -5.90
N THR A 110 3.04 -20.71 -4.56
CA THR A 110 2.24 -21.60 -3.72
C THR A 110 1.20 -20.82 -2.92
N LEU A 111 0.10 -21.49 -2.57
CA LEU A 111 -0.85 -20.98 -1.58
C LEU A 111 -0.28 -21.17 -0.17
N GLY A 112 -0.76 -20.35 0.77
CA GLY A 112 -0.38 -20.43 2.18
C GLY A 112 0.64 -19.37 2.59
N ARG A 113 1.42 -19.70 3.62
CA ARG A 113 2.33 -18.77 4.32
C ARG A 113 3.65 -18.64 3.58
N HIS A 114 4.06 -17.40 3.34
CA HIS A 114 5.34 -17.00 2.75
C HIS A 114 6.08 -16.09 3.70
N GLU A 115 7.37 -16.35 3.89
CA GLU A 115 8.20 -15.65 4.86
C GLU A 115 9.52 -15.26 4.19
N PHE A 116 9.86 -13.98 4.25
CA PHE A 116 11.04 -13.43 3.60
C PHE A 116 11.51 -12.14 4.29
N THR A 117 12.76 -11.75 4.01
CA THR A 117 13.35 -10.51 4.51
C THR A 117 13.63 -9.60 3.32
N ILE A 118 13.26 -8.34 3.46
CA ILE A 118 13.59 -7.25 2.53
C ILE A 118 14.55 -6.29 3.22
N GLU A 119 15.43 -5.68 2.44
CA GLU A 119 16.49 -4.79 2.91
C GLU A 119 16.54 -3.53 2.04
N SER A 120 16.94 -2.41 2.60
CA SER A 120 17.11 -1.17 1.86
C SER A 120 18.27 -0.37 2.43
N ASP A 121 18.91 0.42 1.58
CA ASP A 121 19.93 1.38 1.95
C ASP A 121 19.37 2.48 2.88
N PRO A 122 20.20 3.11 3.72
CA PRO A 122 19.76 4.23 4.55
C PRO A 122 19.46 5.48 3.69
N PRO A 123 18.64 6.41 4.19
CA PRO A 123 18.46 7.72 3.56
C PRO A 123 19.77 8.52 3.49
N ASN A 124 19.91 9.35 2.45
CA ASN A 124 21.04 10.25 2.31
C ASN A 124 20.85 11.49 3.19
N VAL A 125 21.69 11.62 4.22
CA VAL A 125 21.66 12.77 5.15
C VAL A 125 21.85 14.10 4.44
N ALA A 126 22.69 14.16 3.41
CA ALA A 126 23.02 15.41 2.73
C ALA A 126 21.81 16.06 2.03
N ASP A 127 20.81 15.24 1.66
CA ASP A 127 19.57 15.67 1.02
C ASP A 127 18.47 16.02 2.04
N ILE A 128 18.78 15.94 3.35
CA ILE A 128 17.84 16.23 4.43
C ILE A 128 18.31 17.48 5.18
N PRO A 129 17.57 18.61 5.11
CA PRO A 129 17.97 19.85 5.79
C PRO A 129 18.14 19.70 7.30
N ASP A 130 17.20 19.01 7.95
CA ASP A 130 17.29 18.61 9.35
C ASP A 130 16.82 17.14 9.47
N PRO A 131 17.74 16.19 9.69
CA PRO A 131 17.40 14.79 9.83
C PRO A 131 16.85 14.45 11.20
N THR A 132 16.91 15.35 12.20
CA THR A 132 16.51 15.07 13.58
C THR A 132 15.01 15.25 13.79
N GLY A 133 14.43 14.46 14.69
CA GLY A 133 13.01 14.52 15.02
C GLY A 133 12.16 13.43 14.35
N PRO A 134 10.83 13.63 14.29
CA PRO A 134 9.90 12.64 13.78
C PRO A 134 9.87 12.58 12.25
N THR A 135 9.86 11.38 11.71
CA THR A 135 9.78 11.09 10.27
C THR A 135 9.02 9.78 10.03
N ALA A 136 8.78 9.42 8.77
CA ALA A 136 8.11 8.20 8.39
C ALA A 136 8.96 7.35 7.45
N LEU A 137 8.98 6.05 7.69
CA LEU A 137 9.47 5.06 6.74
C LEU A 137 8.25 4.35 6.13
N ILE A 138 8.19 4.33 4.81
CA ILE A 138 7.09 3.74 4.05
C ILE A 138 7.65 2.58 3.23
N VAL A 139 6.99 1.43 3.32
CA VAL A 139 7.24 0.29 2.42
C VAL A 139 5.96 -0.02 1.67
N SER A 140 6.02 0.15 0.35
CA SER A 140 4.88 -0.06 -0.54
C SER A 140 5.07 -1.36 -1.33
N LEU A 141 4.12 -2.28 -1.23
CA LEU A 141 4.08 -3.48 -2.06
C LEU A 141 3.00 -3.30 -3.14
N LYS A 142 3.42 -3.42 -4.39
CA LYS A 142 2.59 -3.22 -5.58
C LYS A 142 2.55 -4.50 -6.40
N TYR A 143 1.40 -4.79 -6.97
CA TYR A 143 1.24 -5.86 -7.95
C TYR A 143 0.71 -5.23 -9.24
N GLN A 144 1.46 -5.39 -10.34
CA GLN A 144 1.15 -4.76 -11.63
C GLN A 144 0.86 -3.26 -11.50
N GLY A 145 1.72 -2.54 -10.75
CA GLY A 145 1.59 -1.10 -10.50
C GLY A 145 0.50 -0.69 -9.49
N HIS A 146 -0.29 -1.62 -8.95
CA HIS A 146 -1.32 -1.33 -7.97
C HIS A 146 -0.86 -1.67 -6.55
N GLU A 147 -0.77 -0.67 -5.68
CA GLU A 147 -0.39 -0.84 -4.28
C GLU A 147 -1.49 -1.55 -3.49
N PHE A 148 -1.21 -2.77 -3.02
CA PHE A 148 -2.15 -3.56 -2.21
C PHE A 148 -1.77 -3.60 -0.73
N LEU A 149 -0.51 -3.33 -0.38
CA LEU A 149 -0.05 -3.29 1.00
C LEU A 149 0.88 -2.09 1.20
N HIS A 150 0.47 -1.22 2.12
CA HIS A 150 1.21 -0.05 2.55
C HIS A 150 1.66 -0.25 4.00
N ILE A 151 2.96 -0.21 4.28
CA ILE A 151 3.50 -0.39 5.63
C ILE A 151 4.18 0.92 6.03
N GLY A 152 3.52 1.71 6.88
CA GLY A 152 4.11 2.92 7.45
C GLY A 152 4.71 2.67 8.82
N TYR A 153 5.90 3.19 9.10
CA TYR A 153 6.49 3.25 10.42
C TYR A 153 6.68 4.70 10.82
N ASN A 154 6.38 5.05 12.08
CA ASN A 154 6.94 6.26 12.64
C ASN A 154 8.41 6.01 12.98
N VAL A 155 9.28 6.91 12.55
CA VAL A 155 10.69 6.87 12.88
C VAL A 155 11.03 8.14 13.65
N THR A 156 11.94 8.04 14.60
CA THR A 156 12.46 9.20 15.32
C THR A 156 13.97 9.17 15.24
N VAL A 157 14.55 10.27 14.79
CA VAL A 157 15.99 10.42 14.66
C VAL A 157 16.47 11.37 15.75
N THR A 158 17.54 10.98 16.42
CA THR A 158 18.16 11.74 17.51
C THR A 158 19.63 11.93 17.22
N CYS A 159 20.15 13.12 17.50
CA CYS A 159 21.59 13.39 17.47
C CYS A 159 22.18 13.17 18.87
N GLU A 160 23.30 12.47 18.94
CA GLU A 160 24.08 12.32 20.17
C GLU A 160 25.03 13.51 20.34
N GLY A 161 24.79 14.36 21.34
CA GLY A 161 25.65 15.52 21.64
C GLY A 161 25.09 16.85 21.13
N ASP A 162 25.99 17.76 20.74
CA ASP A 162 25.60 19.08 20.26
C ASP A 162 25.09 19.00 18.81
N LEU A 163 23.96 19.66 18.54
CA LEU A 163 23.37 19.72 17.20
C LEU A 163 24.23 20.62 16.29
N PRO A 164 24.75 20.11 15.17
CA PRO A 164 25.47 20.93 14.21
C PRO A 164 24.52 21.88 13.47
N ASP A 165 25.02 23.03 13.04
CA ASP A 165 24.24 23.97 12.22
C ASP A 165 23.85 23.36 10.86
N VAL A 166 24.67 22.45 10.33
CA VAL A 166 24.45 21.71 9.07
C VAL A 166 24.90 20.26 9.24
N PHE A 167 24.01 19.32 8.94
CA PHE A 167 24.33 17.89 8.97
C PHE A 167 25.06 17.49 7.69
N THR A 168 26.31 17.02 7.84
CA THR A 168 27.15 16.56 6.71
C THR A 168 27.41 15.05 6.75
N SER A 169 27.15 14.40 7.89
CA SER A 169 27.36 12.97 8.10
C SER A 169 26.29 12.40 9.03
N ALA A 170 26.14 11.08 8.99
CA ALA A 170 25.22 10.31 9.83
C ALA A 170 25.83 9.87 11.17
N ASP A 171 27.11 10.15 11.42
CA ASP A 171 27.90 9.52 12.49
C ASP A 171 27.34 9.75 13.90
N MET A 172 26.72 10.91 14.11
CA MET A 172 26.13 11.31 15.39
C MET A 172 24.62 11.02 15.44
N LEU A 173 24.05 10.45 14.38
CA LEU A 173 22.61 10.22 14.25
C LEU A 173 22.26 8.77 14.58
N THR A 174 21.29 8.63 15.47
CA THR A 174 20.65 7.37 15.83
C THR A 174 19.18 7.45 15.45
N ARG A 175 18.65 6.38 14.86
CA ARG A 175 17.24 6.27 14.48
C ARG A 175 16.55 5.20 15.31
N HIS A 176 15.29 5.45 15.63
CA HIS A 176 14.40 4.52 16.30
C HIS A 176 13.17 4.29 15.43
N ILE A 177 12.99 3.06 14.94
CA ILE A 177 11.83 2.64 14.15
C ILE A 177 10.73 2.22 15.12
N GLY A 178 9.66 2.99 15.20
CA GLY A 178 8.61 2.81 16.19
C GLY A 178 7.48 1.87 15.76
N LYS A 179 6.27 2.32 16.03
CA LYS A 179 5.02 1.66 15.72
C LYS A 179 4.81 1.53 14.21
N CYS A 180 4.38 0.33 13.82
CA CYS A 180 3.96 -0.02 12.48
C CYS A 180 2.46 0.28 12.27
N TYR A 181 2.12 0.77 11.08
CA TYR A 181 0.79 1.09 10.60
C TYR A 181 0.55 0.46 9.22
N PRO A 182 0.28 -0.86 9.16
CA PRO A 182 -0.02 -1.51 7.89
C PRO A 182 -1.43 -1.18 7.41
N LYS A 183 -1.59 -0.97 6.11
CA LYS A 183 -2.88 -0.73 5.46
C LYS A 183 -2.96 -1.58 4.20
N LEU A 184 -3.87 -2.55 4.22
CA LEU A 184 -4.23 -3.33 3.04
C LEU A 184 -5.20 -2.53 2.17
N ARG A 185 -5.07 -2.68 0.86
CA ARG A 185 -5.95 -2.09 -0.15
C ARG A 185 -6.43 -3.17 -1.09
N ASP A 186 -7.69 -3.06 -1.49
CA ASP A 186 -8.27 -3.98 -2.47
C ASP A 186 -7.87 -3.56 -3.87
N ILE A 187 -7.29 -4.51 -4.61
CA ILE A 187 -6.86 -4.33 -6.00
C ILE A 187 -7.48 -5.39 -6.90
N SER A 188 -7.49 -5.11 -8.20
CA SER A 188 -7.93 -6.08 -9.21
C SER A 188 -6.76 -6.96 -9.67
N TRP A 189 -6.60 -8.12 -9.04
CA TRP A 189 -5.49 -9.04 -9.26
C TRP A 189 -5.41 -9.71 -10.66
N ASP A 190 -6.52 -9.75 -11.41
CA ASP A 190 -6.57 -10.37 -12.74
C ASP A 190 -6.82 -9.33 -13.86
N ALA A 191 -6.73 -8.03 -13.57
CA ALA A 191 -6.84 -7.02 -14.62
C ALA A 191 -5.63 -7.15 -15.58
N PRO A 192 -5.81 -7.02 -16.90
CA PRO A 192 -4.69 -6.93 -17.82
C PRO A 192 -3.89 -5.65 -17.50
N SER A 193 -2.59 -5.80 -17.27
CA SER A 193 -1.68 -4.66 -17.08
C SER A 193 -1.78 -3.72 -18.29
N PRO A 194 -1.86 -2.39 -18.09
CA PRO A 194 -1.97 -1.42 -19.19
C PRO A 194 -0.73 -1.32 -20.09
N ALA A 195 0.34 -2.09 -19.82
CA ALA A 195 1.60 -2.03 -20.55
C ALA A 195 1.65 -2.85 -21.87
N THR A 196 0.57 -3.54 -22.27
CA THR A 196 0.55 -4.34 -23.51
C THR A 196 -0.49 -3.86 -24.52
N ALA A 197 -0.52 -2.56 -24.79
CA ALA A 197 -1.14 -1.99 -25.98
C ALA A 197 -0.07 -1.38 -26.88
N SER A 198 0.90 -2.20 -27.30
CA SER A 198 1.77 -1.87 -28.44
C SER A 198 0.95 -2.05 -29.72
N PRO A 199 0.75 -1.01 -30.55
CA PRO A 199 0.15 -1.19 -31.86
C PRO A 199 1.21 -1.75 -32.80
N SER A 200 1.15 -3.05 -33.11
CA SER A 200 1.95 -3.67 -34.17
C SER A 200 1.06 -4.22 -35.27
N ASP A 201 0.93 -3.39 -36.32
CA ASP A 201 0.86 -3.65 -37.77
C ASP A 201 0.09 -4.83 -38.41
N SER A 202 -0.72 -4.47 -39.42
CA SER A 202 -1.11 -5.26 -40.61
C SER A 202 -1.87 -4.28 -41.55
N ASP A 203 -1.59 -4.04 -42.83
CA ASP A 203 -0.83 -4.77 -43.84
C ASP A 203 -0.35 -3.81 -44.95
N ALA A 204 0.73 -4.21 -45.63
CA ALA A 204 1.11 -3.69 -46.94
C ALA A 204 0.23 -4.31 -48.04
N ASP A 205 -0.30 -3.50 -48.96
CA ASP A 205 -0.41 -3.89 -50.36
C ASP A 205 -0.25 -2.68 -51.29
N SER A 206 0.38 -2.95 -52.42
CA SER A 206 0.97 -2.03 -53.37
C SER A 206 -0.03 -1.61 -54.44
N THR A 207 0.03 -0.36 -54.90
CA THR A 207 -0.23 -0.05 -56.31
C THR A 207 0.51 1.22 -56.73
N CYS A 208 1.26 1.08 -57.81
CA CYS A 208 1.91 2.13 -58.57
C CYS A 208 0.89 2.91 -59.41
N ASP A 209 0.98 4.24 -59.44
CA ASP A 209 0.97 4.96 -60.72
C ASP A 209 1.66 6.33 -60.61
N SER A 210 2.22 6.75 -61.74
CA SER A 210 3.21 7.82 -61.91
C SER A 210 2.58 9.21 -62.05
N ALA A 211 3.31 10.28 -61.67
CA ALA A 211 3.69 11.40 -62.56
C ALA A 211 4.16 12.68 -61.81
N ASP A 212 5.30 13.19 -62.29
CA ASP A 212 5.71 14.60 -62.43
C ASP A 212 6.14 15.50 -61.24
N GLY A 213 7.42 15.92 -61.31
CA GLY A 213 7.81 17.33 -61.10
C GLY A 213 8.87 17.63 -60.03
N PRO A 214 10.05 18.20 -60.37
CA PRO A 214 11.18 18.35 -59.43
C PRO A 214 11.32 19.78 -58.86
N CYS A 215 11.85 19.93 -57.63
CA CYS A 215 12.88 20.96 -57.35
C CYS A 215 13.53 20.89 -55.95
N LYS A 216 14.85 20.71 -56.00
CA LYS A 216 15.91 21.47 -55.28
C LYS A 216 16.05 21.35 -53.76
N ARG A 217 16.97 20.44 -53.44
CA ARG A 217 17.95 20.45 -52.33
C ARG A 217 18.75 21.77 -52.23
N ALA A 218 18.88 22.31 -51.02
CA ALA A 218 20.10 22.80 -50.35
C ALA A 218 19.76 23.87 -49.29
N LYS A 219 20.53 24.17 -48.24
CA LYS A 219 21.49 23.49 -47.35
C LYS A 219 21.94 24.62 -46.39
N ARG A 220 21.93 24.35 -45.07
CA ARG A 220 22.76 24.96 -43.99
C ARG A 220 22.55 26.44 -43.61
N GLU A 221 22.43 26.69 -42.29
CA GLU A 221 23.42 27.32 -41.37
C GLU A 221 23.76 28.75 -41.81
N THR A 222 23.68 29.80 -40.99
CA THR A 222 24.51 30.04 -39.79
C THR A 222 24.07 31.38 -39.15
N GLU A 223 24.31 31.56 -37.84
CA GLU A 223 24.59 32.85 -37.14
C GLU A 223 23.45 33.90 -37.04
N ALA A 224 23.34 34.79 -36.05
CA ALA A 224 24.18 35.18 -34.91
C ALA A 224 23.30 35.91 -33.87
N GLN A 225 23.79 35.90 -32.63
CA GLN A 225 23.78 36.96 -31.60
C GLN A 225 22.96 38.25 -31.86
N SER A 226 22.10 38.58 -30.88
CA SER A 226 22.14 39.84 -30.13
C SER A 226 21.15 39.79 -28.96
#